data_AF-A0A1B9M207-F1
#
_entry.id   AF-A0A1B9M207-F1
#
_cell.length_a   1.000
_cell.length_b   1.000
_cell.length_c   1.000
_cell.angle_alpha   90.00
_cell.angle_beta   90.00
_cell.angle_gamma   90.00
#
_symmetry.space_group_name_H-M   'P 1'
#
loop_
_entity.id
_entity.type
_entity.pdbx_description
1 polymer ?
#
loop_
_entity_poly.entity_id
_entity_poly.type
_entity_poly.pdbx_seq_one_letter_code
_entity_poly.pdbx_strand_id
1 'polypeptide(L)'
;MSSSWNVQANGKKYRAGNRSDAIMLPQSPVIHYAKPNLFWGSDTYAGPADIWSFSRGFLVQSINPKSYNQNFPTTGLDGLYFDLLITGIEPEELTWEPVTHEGITATVTIPNDKWSHGRAVSAC
;
A
#
# COMPACT_ATOMS: atom_id res chain seq x y z
N MET A 1 25.44 -21.52 -17.95
CA MET A 1 25.80 -20.10 -17.74
C MET A 1 26.06 -19.92 -16.26
N SER A 2 27.32 -19.67 -15.91
CA SER A 2 27.81 -19.61 -14.53
C SER A 2 28.02 -18.16 -14.14
N SER A 3 27.55 -17.75 -12.96
CA SER A 3 27.96 -16.51 -12.32
C SER A 3 28.65 -16.84 -11.00
N SER A 4 29.99 -16.78 -11.02
CA SER A 4 30.84 -16.81 -9.83
C SER A 4 30.75 -15.49 -9.08
N TRP A 5 30.43 -15.54 -7.80
CA TRP A 5 30.72 -14.44 -6.86
C TRP A 5 32.08 -14.68 -6.24
N ASN A 6 33.06 -13.88 -6.64
CA ASN A 6 34.37 -13.81 -5.97
C ASN A 6 34.22 -12.95 -4.70
N VAL A 7 34.36 -13.54 -3.53
CA VAL A 7 34.62 -12.80 -2.29
C VAL A 7 36.03 -13.16 -1.83
N GLN A 8 36.96 -12.21 -1.99
CA GLN A 8 38.32 -12.31 -1.47
C GLN A 8 38.28 -12.30 0.06
N ALA A 9 38.52 -13.45 0.69
CA ALA A 9 38.77 -13.54 2.13
C ALA A 9 40.22 -13.14 2.42
N ASN A 10 40.45 -11.87 2.78
CA ASN A 10 41.72 -11.44 3.37
C ASN A 10 41.81 -11.97 4.81
N GLY A 11 42.78 -12.84 5.07
CA GLY A 11 42.90 -13.59 6.32
C GLY A 11 43.19 -12.71 7.53
N LYS A 12 42.27 -12.72 8.51
CA LYS A 12 42.59 -12.52 9.93
C LYS A 12 41.74 -13.48 10.75
N LYS A 13 42.39 -14.32 11.58
CA LYS A 13 41.72 -15.17 12.58
C LYS A 13 41.04 -14.28 13.61
N TYR A 14 39.73 -14.10 13.51
CA TYR A 14 38.92 -13.55 14.59
C TYR A 14 38.39 -14.70 15.44
N ARG A 15 38.54 -14.56 16.76
CA ARG A 15 37.97 -15.48 17.75
C ARG A 15 36.47 -15.59 17.50
N ALA A 16 35.96 -16.82 17.42
CA ALA A 16 34.55 -17.11 17.26
C ALA A 16 33.78 -16.59 18.49
N GLY A 17 33.30 -15.35 18.40
CA GLY A 17 32.23 -14.86 19.23
C GLY A 17 30.92 -15.20 18.53
N ASN A 18 29.99 -15.83 19.25
CA ASN A 18 28.63 -16.05 18.78
C ASN A 18 27.93 -14.69 18.57
N ARG A 19 28.14 -14.09 17.40
CA ARG A 19 27.40 -12.91 16.96
C ARG A 19 26.26 -13.40 16.10
N SER A 20 25.06 -13.41 16.67
CA SER A 20 23.84 -13.57 15.89
C SER A 20 23.61 -12.26 15.15
N ASP A 21 24.15 -12.14 13.95
CA ASP A 21 23.83 -11.03 13.06
C ASP A 21 22.41 -11.26 12.52
N ALA A 22 21.42 -10.60 13.11
CA ALA A 22 20.04 -10.67 12.64
C ALA A 22 19.93 -9.95 11.28
N ILE A 23 19.57 -10.69 10.23
CA ILE A 23 19.21 -10.10 8.93
C ILE A 23 17.74 -9.64 9.05
N MET A 24 17.52 -8.35 9.30
CA MET A 24 16.20 -7.75 9.11
C MET A 24 15.96 -7.55 7.62
N LEU A 25 15.01 -8.31 7.06
CA LEU A 25 14.54 -8.05 5.71
C LEU A 25 13.71 -6.75 5.71
N PRO A 26 13.87 -5.86 4.70
CA PRO A 26 12.98 -4.73 4.56
C PRO A 26 11.54 -5.23 4.43
N GLN A 27 10.62 -4.57 5.14
CA GLN A 27 9.21 -4.95 5.09
C GLN A 27 8.67 -4.65 3.69
N SER A 28 7.90 -5.57 3.12
CA SER A 28 7.23 -5.30 1.84
C SER A 28 6.09 -4.31 2.06
N PRO A 29 5.83 -3.41 1.10
CA PRO A 29 4.70 -2.49 1.19
C PRO A 29 3.38 -3.25 1.23
N VAL A 30 2.48 -2.83 2.12
CA VAL A 30 1.14 -3.42 2.28
C VAL A 30 0.09 -2.32 2.27
N ILE A 31 -0.93 -2.48 1.43
CA ILE A 31 -2.13 -1.64 1.43
C ILE A 31 -3.14 -2.30 2.37
N HIS A 32 -3.52 -1.60 3.45
CA HIS A 32 -4.47 -2.13 4.43
C HIS A 32 -5.89 -1.69 4.16
N TYR A 33 -6.10 -0.40 3.87
CA TYR A 33 -7.44 0.16 3.71
C TYR A 33 -7.52 1.10 2.50
N ALA A 34 -8.70 1.12 1.89
CA ALA A 34 -9.16 2.16 1.00
C ALA A 34 -10.17 3.04 1.75
N LYS A 35 -9.82 4.31 1.93
CA LYS A 35 -10.51 5.26 2.79
C LYS A 35 -11.25 6.31 1.95
N PRO A 36 -12.56 6.19 1.76
CA PRO A 36 -13.35 7.28 1.20
C PRO A 36 -13.47 8.43 2.21
N ASN A 37 -14.18 9.49 1.84
CA ASN A 37 -14.58 10.52 2.80
C ASN A 37 -15.41 9.89 3.94
N LEU A 38 -14.93 10.03 5.17
CA LEU A 38 -15.52 9.42 6.36
C LEU A 38 -16.65 10.24 7.01
N PHE A 39 -16.98 11.42 6.48
CA PHE A 39 -17.96 12.34 7.10
C PHE A 39 -19.33 11.68 7.35
N TRP A 40 -19.75 10.81 6.44
CA TRP A 40 -20.96 10.00 6.56
C TRP A 40 -20.64 8.51 6.83
N GLY A 41 -19.54 8.22 7.51
CA GLY A 41 -19.06 6.86 7.74
C GLY A 41 -19.69 6.13 8.94
N SER A 42 -20.67 6.71 9.62
CA SER A 42 -21.28 6.19 10.85
C SER A 42 -22.76 5.82 10.67
N ASP A 43 -23.29 5.14 11.69
CA ASP A 43 -24.72 4.86 11.87
C ASP A 43 -25.32 4.18 10.62
N THR A 44 -26.37 4.78 10.05
CA THR A 44 -27.09 4.25 8.88
C THR A 44 -26.29 4.27 7.59
N TYR A 45 -25.15 4.96 7.56
CA TYR A 45 -24.28 5.12 6.40
C TYR A 45 -22.95 4.36 6.54
N ALA A 46 -22.75 3.66 7.66
CA ALA A 46 -21.60 2.80 7.85
C ALA A 46 -21.53 1.69 6.80
N GLY A 47 -20.31 1.36 6.36
CA GLY A 47 -20.09 0.20 5.51
C GLY A 47 -20.36 -1.12 6.23
N PRO A 48 -20.27 -2.26 5.51
CA PRO A 48 -20.52 -3.58 6.10
C PRO A 48 -19.57 -3.88 7.26
N ALA A 49 -20.11 -4.35 8.38
CA ALA A 49 -19.39 -4.47 9.66
C ALA A 49 -18.11 -5.33 9.59
N ASP A 50 -18.06 -6.33 8.71
CA ASP A 50 -16.92 -7.24 8.57
C ASP A 50 -15.70 -6.59 7.90
N ILE A 51 -15.90 -5.50 7.16
CA ILE A 51 -14.87 -4.89 6.31
C ILE A 51 -14.74 -3.39 6.49
N TRP A 52 -15.63 -2.76 7.27
CA TRP A 52 -15.68 -1.32 7.49
C TRP A 52 -15.05 -0.93 8.84
N SER A 53 -14.10 0.01 8.78
CA SER A 53 -13.52 0.65 9.96
C SER A 53 -13.87 2.13 9.94
N PHE A 54 -14.63 2.60 10.93
CA PHE A 54 -15.07 4.01 11.02
C PHE A 54 -13.93 5.03 10.82
N SER A 55 -12.73 4.75 11.33
CA SER A 55 -11.57 5.65 11.23
C SER A 55 -10.66 5.41 10.01
N ARG A 56 -10.80 4.27 9.33
CA ARG A 56 -9.81 3.80 8.32
C ARG A 56 -10.42 3.46 6.96
N GLY A 57 -11.74 3.33 6.85
CA GLY A 57 -12.40 2.95 5.61
C GLY A 57 -12.56 1.44 5.44
N PHE A 58 -12.52 1.00 4.18
CA PHE A 58 -12.72 -0.39 3.79
C PHE A 58 -11.41 -1.18 3.84
N LEU A 59 -11.42 -2.33 4.51
CA LEU A 59 -10.31 -3.28 4.53
C LEU A 59 -10.11 -3.90 3.14
N VAL A 60 -8.87 -3.91 2.65
CA VAL A 60 -8.50 -4.65 1.44
C VAL A 60 -8.73 -6.15 1.64
N GLN A 61 -9.56 -6.75 0.79
CA GLN A 61 -9.95 -8.15 0.87
C GLN A 61 -8.97 -9.06 0.12
N SER A 62 -8.42 -8.62 -1.01
CA SER A 62 -7.50 -9.43 -1.81
C SER A 62 -6.54 -8.61 -2.65
N ILE A 63 -5.29 -9.07 -2.75
CA ILE A 63 -4.29 -8.55 -3.71
C ILE A 63 -4.14 -9.45 -4.94
N ASN A 64 -5.00 -10.47 -5.08
CA ASN A 64 -5.04 -11.32 -6.27
C ASN A 64 -5.89 -10.63 -7.36
N PRO A 65 -5.34 -10.40 -8.58
CA PRO A 65 -6.08 -9.75 -9.66
C PRO A 65 -7.44 -10.39 -10.00
N LYS A 66 -7.59 -11.71 -9.83
CA LYS A 66 -8.85 -12.42 -10.06
C LYS A 66 -9.96 -12.09 -9.05
N SER A 67 -9.62 -11.39 -7.98
CA SER A 67 -10.49 -11.11 -6.83
C SER A 67 -10.51 -9.63 -6.46
N TYR A 68 -9.98 -8.74 -7.31
CA TYR A 68 -10.01 -7.30 -7.07
C TYR A 68 -11.42 -6.73 -6.97
N ASN A 69 -12.40 -7.35 -7.61
CA ASN A 69 -13.81 -6.98 -7.50
C ASN A 69 -14.41 -7.17 -6.09
N GLN A 70 -13.68 -7.79 -5.16
CA GLN A 70 -14.06 -7.88 -3.75
C GLN A 70 -13.62 -6.65 -2.94
N ASN A 71 -12.69 -5.86 -3.47
CA ASN A 71 -12.21 -4.66 -2.80
C ASN A 71 -13.13 -3.47 -3.09
N PHE A 72 -13.16 -2.52 -2.16
CA PHE A 72 -13.65 -1.18 -2.44
C PHE A 72 -12.60 -0.40 -3.25
N PRO A 73 -13.00 0.47 -4.20
CA PRO A 73 -14.35 0.59 -4.74
C PRO A 73 -14.63 -0.45 -5.83
N THR A 74 -15.89 -0.88 -5.95
CA THR A 74 -16.33 -1.77 -7.05
C THR A 74 -16.87 -1.00 -8.26
N THR A 75 -17.08 0.31 -8.12
CA THR A 75 -17.51 1.22 -9.19
C THR A 75 -16.78 2.55 -9.06
N GLY A 76 -16.54 3.22 -10.18
CA GLY A 76 -15.93 4.55 -10.22
C GLY A 76 -16.85 5.55 -10.91
N LEU A 77 -16.59 6.83 -10.64
CA LEU A 77 -17.11 7.96 -11.41
C LEU A 77 -15.99 8.98 -11.52
N ASP A 78 -15.99 9.74 -12.60
CA ASP A 78 -15.11 10.90 -12.77
C ASP A 78 -15.26 11.88 -11.58
N GLY A 79 -14.14 12.38 -11.08
CA GLY A 79 -14.04 13.30 -9.95
C GLY A 79 -14.12 12.67 -8.55
N LEU A 80 -14.26 11.35 -8.43
CA LEU A 80 -14.22 10.66 -7.14
C LEU A 80 -12.80 10.31 -6.71
N TYR A 81 -12.56 10.29 -5.40
CA TYR A 81 -11.29 9.89 -4.82
C TYR A 81 -11.44 9.11 -3.51
N PHE A 82 -10.36 8.40 -3.14
CA PHE A 82 -10.20 7.76 -1.84
C PHE A 82 -8.72 7.69 -1.45
N ASP A 83 -8.42 7.63 -0.16
CA ASP A 83 -7.06 7.47 0.32
C ASP A 83 -6.65 6.00 0.44
N LEU A 84 -5.39 5.68 0.15
CA LEU A 84 -4.78 4.39 0.47
C LEU A 84 -3.96 4.51 1.75
N LEU A 85 -4.25 3.64 2.72
CA LEU A 85 -3.47 3.49 3.94
C LEU A 85 -2.43 2.39 3.72
N ILE A 86 -1.18 2.79 3.60
CA ILE A 86 -0.05 1.93 3.23
C ILE A 86 0.96 1.88 4.39
N THR A 87 1.54 0.71 4.65
CA THR A 87 2.63 0.53 5.62
C THR A 87 3.80 -0.22 4.99
N GLY A 88 4.96 -0.18 5.63
CA GLY A 88 6.16 -0.92 5.19
C GLY A 88 6.95 -0.19 4.09
N ILE A 89 6.53 1.02 3.71
CA ILE A 89 7.27 1.90 2.82
C ILE A 89 6.85 3.35 3.05
N GLU A 90 7.77 4.29 2.79
CA GLU A 90 7.43 5.71 2.74
C GLU A 90 6.65 6.04 1.47
N PRO A 91 5.66 6.96 1.54
CA PRO A 91 4.88 7.36 0.38
C PRO A 91 5.73 7.95 -0.78
N GLU A 92 6.89 8.51 -0.52
CA GLU A 92 7.71 9.12 -1.56
C GLU A 92 8.44 8.07 -2.42
N GLU A 93 8.50 6.81 -1.97
CA GLU A 93 9.24 5.74 -2.63
C GLU A 93 8.41 4.92 -3.64
N LEU A 94 7.07 4.99 -3.62
CA LEU A 94 6.25 4.32 -4.65
C LEU A 94 5.99 5.23 -5.84
N THR A 95 6.20 4.67 -7.03
CA THR A 95 5.79 5.24 -8.31
C THR A 95 4.46 4.61 -8.76
N TRP A 96 3.55 5.44 -9.28
CA TRP A 96 2.25 4.99 -9.77
C TRP A 96 2.05 5.47 -11.20
N GLU A 97 1.61 4.55 -12.05
CA GLU A 97 1.21 4.89 -13.42
C GLU A 97 -0.29 5.16 -13.46
N PRO A 98 -0.75 6.16 -14.23
CA PRO A 98 -2.17 6.36 -14.48
C PRO A 98 -2.80 5.13 -15.13
N VAL A 99 -4.02 4.79 -14.74
CA VAL A 99 -4.78 3.67 -15.31
C VAL A 99 -6.09 4.17 -15.88
N THR A 100 -6.33 3.91 -17.16
CA THR A 100 -7.58 4.27 -17.82
C THR A 100 -8.46 3.04 -18.03
N HIS A 101 -9.72 3.14 -17.63
CA HIS A 101 -10.73 2.11 -17.83
C HIS A 101 -12.07 2.77 -18.22
N GLU A 102 -12.68 2.31 -19.31
CA GLU A 102 -13.98 2.83 -19.80
C GLU A 102 -14.05 4.36 -19.91
N GLY A 103 -12.93 5.01 -20.27
CA GLY A 103 -12.85 6.47 -20.46
C GLY A 103 -12.57 7.29 -19.20
N ILE A 104 -12.45 6.66 -18.03
CA ILE A 104 -12.07 7.31 -16.77
C ILE A 104 -10.61 7.00 -16.46
N THR A 105 -9.82 8.00 -16.07
CA THR A 105 -8.40 7.83 -15.73
C THR A 105 -8.15 8.01 -14.24
N ALA A 106 -7.72 6.94 -13.58
CA ALA A 106 -7.27 6.98 -12.20
C ALA A 106 -5.81 7.43 -12.11
N THR A 107 -5.53 8.38 -11.22
CA THR A 107 -4.19 8.87 -10.89
C THR A 107 -3.97 8.83 -9.38
N VAL A 108 -2.72 8.63 -8.95
CA VAL A 108 -2.36 8.65 -7.53
C VAL A 108 -1.58 9.90 -7.22
N THR A 109 -2.01 10.63 -6.20
CA THR A 109 -1.34 11.83 -5.72
C THR A 109 -0.89 11.66 -4.27
N ILE A 110 0.24 12.27 -3.93
CA ILE A 110 0.72 12.36 -2.55
C ILE A 110 0.21 13.70 -2.04
N PRO A 111 -0.75 13.73 -1.09
CA PRO A 111 -1.27 14.98 -0.59
C PRO A 111 -0.19 15.70 0.23
N ASN A 112 -0.07 17.02 0.04
CA ASN A 112 0.97 17.85 0.68
C ASN A 112 0.67 18.17 2.16
N ASP A 113 -0.42 17.64 2.73
CA ASP A 113 -0.84 17.95 4.09
C ASP A 113 -0.29 16.96 5.11
N LYS A 114 0.45 17.50 6.09
CA LYS A 114 1.14 16.72 7.14
C LYS A 114 0.21 15.92 8.08
N TRP A 115 -1.10 15.97 7.86
CA TRP A 115 -2.11 15.25 8.66
C TRP A 115 -2.63 13.98 7.97
N SER A 116 -2.30 13.77 6.70
CA SER A 116 -2.75 12.62 5.91
C SER A 116 -1.67 11.54 5.87
N HIS A 117 -1.79 10.51 6.69
CA HIS A 117 -0.96 9.29 6.57
C HIS A 117 -1.42 8.40 5.39
N GLY A 118 -1.89 9.00 4.29
CA GLY A 118 -2.52 8.30 3.17
C GLY A 118 -2.35 9.03 1.85
N ARG A 119 -2.41 8.28 0.74
CA ARG A 119 -2.35 8.83 -0.63
C ARG A 119 -3.73 8.88 -1.24
N ALA A 120 -4.11 9.98 -1.90
CA ALA A 120 -5.37 10.03 -2.63
C ALA A 120 -5.22 9.38 -4.02
N VAL A 121 -6.06 8.40 -4.30
CA VAL A 121 -6.33 7.91 -5.65
C VAL A 121 -7.54 8.68 -6.16
N SER A 122 -7.37 9.47 -7.21
CA SER A 122 -8.44 10.26 -7.83
C SER A 122 -8.70 9.79 -9.25
N ALA A 123 -9.97 9.68 -9.61
CA ALA A 123 -10.43 9.50 -10.99
C ALA A 123 -10.69 10.87 -11.63
N CYS A 124 -10.22 11.05 -12.86
CA CYS A 124 -10.41 12.24 -13.70
C CYS A 124 -10.79 11.84 -15.14
#